data_AF-A0AAE0CYC7-F1
#
_entry.id   AF-A0AAE0CYC7-F1
#
_cell.length_a   1.000
_cell.length_b   1.000
_cell.length_c   1.000
_cell.angle_alpha   90.00
_cell.angle_beta   90.00
_cell.angle_gamma   90.00
#
_symmetry.space_group_name_H-M   'P 1'
#
loop_
_entity.id
_entity.type
_entity.pdbx_description
1 polymer ?
#
loop_
_entity_poly.entity_id
_entity_poly.type
_entity_poly.pdbx_seq_one_letter_code
_entity_poly.pdbx_strand_id
1 'polypeptide(L)' 'MQRVVNFYEKLPRGAAPEAKASGILGRYAAKHFNGKNASAKPIIHAIGFLLVIGYAQNYYFHLRHHKNNAH' A
#
# COMPACT_ATOMS: atom_id res chain seq x y z
N MET A 1 34.23 34.18 1.16
CA MET A 1 33.28 33.67 2.19
C MET A 1 32.28 32.63 1.67
N GLN A 2 31.63 32.81 0.50
CA GLN A 2 30.63 31.85 -0.04
C GLN A 2 31.10 30.39 -0.15
N ARG A 3 32.36 30.13 -0.53
CA ARG A 3 32.91 28.76 -0.61
C ARG A 3 32.96 28.04 0.74
N VAL A 4 33.15 28.78 1.83
CA VAL A 4 33.23 28.23 3.19
C VAL A 4 31.83 27.85 3.67
N VAL A 5 30.83 28.70 3.41
CA VAL A 5 29.42 28.43 3.73
C VAL A 5 28.92 27.17 3.00
N ASN A 6 29.18 27.08 1.70
CA ASN A 6 28.79 25.93 0.88
C ASN A 6 29.48 24.62 1.30
N PHE A 7 30.70 24.69 1.86
CA PHE A 7 31.39 23.54 2.43
C PHE A 7 30.67 22.99 3.67
N TYR A 8 30.28 23.86 4.61
CA TYR A 8 29.54 23.45 5.82
C TYR A 8 28.08 23.05 5.55
N GLU A 9 27.45 23.60 4.50
CA GLU A 9 26.12 23.17 4.07
C GLU A 9 26.11 21.75 3.51
N LYS A 10 27.18 21.36 2.82
CA LYS A 10 27.35 20.06 2.19
C LYS A 10 27.98 18.99 3.08
N LEU A 11 28.39 19.35 4.30
CA LEU A 11 28.82 18.34 5.26
C LEU A 11 27.69 17.32 5.41
N PRO A 12 27.99 16.01 5.38
CA PRO A 12 26.96 14.97 5.52
C PRO A 12 26.24 15.15 6.85
N ARG A 13 25.09 15.82 6.81
CA ARG A 13 24.09 15.72 7.86
C ARG A 13 23.62 14.28 7.74
N GLY A 14 23.69 13.51 8.83
CA GLY A 14 23.39 12.07 8.82
C GLY A 14 22.08 11.75 8.09
N ALA A 15 21.91 10.47 7.72
CA ALA A 15 20.76 10.03 6.91
C ALA A 15 19.45 10.71 7.33
N ALA A 16 18.75 11.27 6.34
CA ALA A 16 17.48 11.96 6.59
C ALA A 16 16.55 11.05 7.40
N PRO A 17 15.88 11.57 8.45
CA PRO A 17 15.00 10.76 9.29
C PRO A 17 13.93 10.11 8.42
N GLU A 18 13.61 8.84 8.71
CA GLU A 18 12.59 8.11 7.97
C GLU A 18 11.28 8.89 7.98
N ALA A 19 10.70 9.06 6.79
CA ALA A 19 9.45 9.78 6.64
C ALA A 19 8.38 9.08 7.50
N LYS A 20 7.88 9.80 8.53
CA LYS A 20 6.85 9.26 9.41
C LYS A 20 5.59 8.99 8.59
N ALA A 21 5.13 7.74 8.61
CA ALA A 21 3.89 7.35 7.97
C ALA A 21 2.70 8.11 8.56
N SER A 22 2.05 8.94 7.75
CA SER A 22 0.82 9.66 8.09
C SER A 22 -0.37 9.08 7.33
N GLY A 23 -1.57 9.16 7.93
CA GLY A 23 -2.79 8.62 7.34
C GLY A 23 -2.86 7.08 7.28
N ILE A 24 -4.00 6.56 6.85
CA ILE A 24 -4.25 5.11 6.78
C ILE A 24 -3.38 4.46 5.71
N LEU A 25 -3.30 5.08 4.52
CA LEU A 25 -2.48 4.59 3.41
C LEU A 25 -0.99 4.67 3.72
N GLY A 26 -0.51 5.74 4.36
CA GLY A 26 0.90 5.86 4.74
C GLY A 26 1.30 4.80 5.78
N ARG A 27 0.43 4.49 6.74
CA ARG A 27 0.66 3.41 7.71
C ARG A 27 0.72 2.04 7.03
N TYR A 28 -0.18 1.78 6.08
CA TYR A 28 -0.17 0.55 5.30
C TYR A 28 1.09 0.44 4.43
N ALA A 29 1.50 1.54 3.78
CA ALA A 29 2.72 1.63 2.99
C ALA A 29 3.96 1.33 3.84
N ALA A 30 4.11 1.98 5.00
CA ALA A 30 5.26 1.72 5.88
C ALA A 30 5.32 0.27 6.41
N LYS A 31 4.17 -0.39 6.57
CA LYS A 31 4.11 -1.78 7.05
C LYS A 31 4.46 -2.82 5.97
N HIS A 32 4.27 -2.51 4.70
CA HIS A 32 4.32 -3.53 3.63
C HIS A 32 5.20 -3.19 2.42
N PHE A 33 5.53 -1.91 2.20
CA PHE A 33 6.26 -1.46 1.02
C PHE A 33 7.65 -0.89 1.33
N ASN A 34 7.92 -0.44 2.56
CA ASN A 34 9.15 0.29 2.88
C ASN A 34 10.15 -0.54 3.71
N GLY A 35 11.43 -0.32 3.42
CA GLY A 35 12.55 -0.80 4.23
C GLY A 35 12.57 -2.31 4.44
N LYS A 36 12.88 -2.73 5.67
CA LYS A 36 13.00 -4.15 6.07
C LYS A 36 11.67 -4.92 6.03
N ASN A 37 10.55 -4.21 5.92
CA ASN A 37 9.20 -4.80 5.90
C ASN A 37 8.63 -4.91 4.49
N ALA A 38 9.40 -4.52 3.47
CA ALA A 38 9.01 -4.67 2.07
C ALA A 38 8.75 -6.15 1.76
N SER A 39 7.53 -6.46 1.31
CA SER A 39 7.07 -7.83 1.13
C SER A 39 6.01 -7.91 0.02
N ALA A 40 5.79 -9.10 -0.55
CA ALA A 40 4.74 -9.35 -1.54
C ALA A 40 3.31 -9.33 -0.95
N LYS A 41 3.14 -9.10 0.35
CA LYS A 41 1.84 -9.02 1.03
C LYS A 41 0.80 -8.13 0.32
N PRO A 42 1.15 -6.94 -0.22
CA PRO A 42 0.17 -6.11 -0.93
C PRO A 42 -0.39 -6.77 -2.18
N ILE A 43 0.40 -7.58 -2.88
CA ILE A 43 -0.05 -8.34 -4.05
C ILE A 43 -1.08 -9.38 -3.61
N ILE A 44 -0.79 -10.10 -2.52
CA ILE A 44 -1.72 -11.08 -1.95
C ILE A 44 -3.02 -10.41 -1.50
N HIS A 45 -2.94 -9.24 -0.83
CA HIS A 45 -4.13 -8.48 -0.44
C HIS A 45 -4.94 -8.03 -1.66
N ALA A 46 -4.29 -7.59 -2.75
CA ALA A 46 -4.97 -7.21 -3.98
C ALA A 46 -5.69 -8.40 -4.62
N ILE A 47 -5.04 -9.56 -4.71
CA ILE A 47 -5.67 -10.79 -5.21
C ILE A 47 -6.88 -11.18 -4.35
N GLY A 48 -6.71 -11.19 -3.02
CA GLY A 48 -7.80 -11.50 -2.09
C GLY A 48 -8.98 -10.53 -2.23
N PHE A 49 -8.69 -9.23 -2.38
CA PHE A 49 -9.71 -8.22 -2.61
C PHE A 49 -10.50 -8.45 -3.91
N LEU A 50 -9.79 -8.76 -5.01
CA LEU A 50 -10.41 -9.07 -6.30
C LEU A 50 -11.27 -10.34 -6.23
N LEU A 51 -10.82 -11.39 -5.55
CA LEU A 51 -11.60 -12.62 -5.38
C LEU A 51 -12.89 -12.36 -4.60
N VAL A 52 -12.82 -11.61 -3.50
CA VAL A 52 -14.00 -11.28 -2.69
C VAL A 52 -15.00 -10.46 -3.50
N ILE A 53 -14.54 -9.42 -4.20
CA ILE A 53 -15.42 -8.61 -5.04
C ILE A 53 -16.01 -9.42 -6.19
N GLY A 54 -15.18 -10.19 -6.88
CA GLY A 54 -15.62 -11.04 -7.99
C GLY A 54 -16.66 -12.05 -7.55
N TYR A 55 -16.48 -12.68 -6.38
CA TYR A 55 -17.48 -13.57 -5.80
C TYR A 55 -18.78 -12.82 -5.44
N ALA A 56 -18.68 -11.66 -4.81
CA ALA A 56 -19.85 -10.84 -4.49
C ALA A 56 -20.64 -10.43 -5.74
N GLN A 57 -19.96 -10.02 -6.82
CA GLN A 57 -20.57 -9.73 -8.11
C GLN A 57 -21.23 -10.96 -8.71
N ASN A 58 -20.51 -12.08 -8.78
CA ASN A 58 -21.05 -13.34 -9.31
C ASN A 58 -22.29 -13.79 -8.51
N TYR A 59 -22.24 -13.65 -7.18
CA TYR A 59 -23.37 -13.96 -6.32
C TYR A 59 -24.57 -13.05 -6.61
N TYR A 60 -24.35 -11.74 -6.70
CA TYR A 60 -25.42 -10.77 -6.91
C TYR A 60 -26.06 -10.91 -8.29
N PHE A 61 -25.26 -11.03 -9.36
CA PHE A 61 -25.75 -11.00 -10.73
C PHE A 61 -26.11 -12.37 -11.32
N HIS A 62 -25.50 -13.46 -10.84
CA HIS A 62 -25.75 -14.79 -11.39
C HIS A 62 -26.39 -15.71 -10.35
N LEU A 63 -25.67 -16.05 -9.27
CA LEU A 63 -26.08 -17.16 -8.40
C LEU A 63 -27.38 -16.86 -7.63
N ARG A 64 -27.64 -15.61 -7.24
CA ARG A 64 -28.86 -15.23 -6.53
C ARG A 64 -30.12 -15.43 -7.40
N HIS A 65 -30.03 -15.19 -8.70
CA HIS A 65 -31.17 -15.32 -9.60
C HIS A 65 -31.53 -16.78 -9.90
N HIS A 66 -30.52 -17.67 -9.94
CA HIS A 66 -30.74 -19.11 -10.05
C HIS A 66 -31.27 -19.76 -8.77
N LYS A 67 -30.95 -19.20 -7.60
CA LYS A 67 -31.43 -19.73 -6.31
C LYS A 67 -32.87 -19.31 -5.98
N ASN A 68 -33.31 -18.13 -6.42
CA ASN A 68 -34.57 -17.52 -6.00
C ASN A 68 -35.70 -17.59 -7.03
N ASN A 69 -35.48 -18.15 -8.21
CA ASN A 69 -36.51 -18.38 -9.22
C ASN A 69 -36.54 -19.87 -9.57
N ALA A 70 -37.75 -20.43 -9.74
CA ALA A 70 -37.89 -21.77 -10.31
C ALA A 70 -37.53 -21.73 -11.80
N HIS A 71 -36.78 -22.74 -12.26
CA HIS A 71 -36.43 -22.94 -13.66
C HIS A 71 -37.66 -23.07 -14.55
#